data_AF-A1ZI36-F1
#
_entry.id   AF-A1ZI36-F1
#
_cell.length_a   1.000
_cell.length_b   1.000
_cell.length_c   1.000
_cell.angle_alpha   90.00
_cell.angle_beta   90.00
_cell.angle_gamma   90.00
#
_symmetry.space_group_name_H-M   'P 1'
#
loop_
_entity.id
_entity.type
_entity.pdbx_description
1 polymer ?
#
loop_
_entity_poly.entity_id
_entity_poly.type
_entity_poly.pdbx_seq_one_letter_code
_entity_poly.pdbx_strand_id
1 'polypeptide(L)'
;MIKVLLLLHILIELGAGLLFILAPQAVPGLPEIKGIGLNHLASYGYAALALAALGGSTLFYYYREGALSNGLFTLAIFHSCISIAQINTPLIPSMYIEPMLVHGLFAVLFWRYYWRER
;
A
#
# COMPACT_ATOMS: atom_id res chain seq x y z
N MET A 1 15.21 1.00 -12.35
CA MET A 1 14.67 1.78 -11.23
C MET A 1 13.23 1.37 -10.88
N ILE A 2 12.29 1.28 -11.82
CA ILE A 2 10.90 0.85 -11.52
C ILE A 2 10.80 -0.53 -10.85
N LYS A 3 11.66 -1.49 -11.23
CA LYS A 3 11.72 -2.81 -10.58
C LYS A 3 12.03 -2.74 -9.08
N VAL A 4 12.95 -1.85 -8.69
CA VAL A 4 13.32 -1.63 -7.28
C VAL A 4 12.15 -0.99 -6.52
N LEU A 5 11.47 -0.02 -7.15
CA LEU A 5 10.28 0.61 -6.57
C LEU A 5 9.16 -0.42 -6.32
N LEU A 6 8.86 -1.26 -7.30
CA LEU A 6 7.86 -2.32 -7.17
C LEU A 6 8.26 -3.35 -6.10
N LEU A 7 9.53 -3.74 -6.03
CA LEU A 7 10.01 -4.64 -4.98
C LEU A 7 9.83 -4.02 -3.59
N LEU A 8 10.20 -2.74 -3.42
CA LEU A 8 10.02 -2.03 -2.15
C LEU A 8 8.53 -1.94 -1.76
N HIS A 9 7.67 -1.61 -2.72
CA HIS A 9 6.23 -1.61 -2.53
C HIS A 9 5.72 -2.97 -2.06
N ILE A 10 6.09 -4.06 -2.74
CA ILE A 10 5.69 -5.42 -2.36
C ILE A 10 6.11 -5.73 -0.92
N LEU A 11 7.35 -5.41 -0.54
CA LEU A 11 7.86 -5.70 0.81
C LEU A 11 7.13 -4.90 1.89
N ILE A 12 6.85 -3.62 1.62
CA ILE A 12 6.12 -2.75 2.56
C ILE A 12 4.67 -3.23 2.73
N GLU A 13 3.96 -3.47 1.63
CA GLU A 13 2.56 -3.90 1.67
C GLU A 13 2.41 -5.32 2.26
N LEU A 14 3.32 -6.24 1.93
CA LEU A 14 3.35 -7.57 2.54
C LEU A 14 3.62 -7.50 4.05
N GLY A 15 4.61 -6.71 4.45
CA GLY A 15 4.97 -6.51 5.85
C GLY A 15 3.82 -5.89 6.65
N ALA A 16 3.23 -4.79 6.16
CA ALA A 16 2.09 -4.14 6.78
C ALA A 16 0.86 -5.07 6.83
N GLY A 17 0.59 -5.80 5.73
CA GLY A 17 -0.50 -6.75 5.64
C GLY A 17 -0.42 -7.84 6.70
N LEU A 18 0.73 -8.53 6.77
CA LEU A 18 0.95 -9.57 7.77
C LEU A 18 0.92 -9.01 9.20
N LEU A 19 1.50 -7.83 9.43
CA LEU A 19 1.50 -7.19 10.75
C LEU A 19 0.09 -6.90 11.25
N PHE A 20 -0.77 -6.28 10.42
CA PHE A 20 -2.14 -5.95 10.83
C PHE A 20 -3.06 -7.16 10.99
N ILE A 21 -2.78 -8.27 10.28
CA ILE A 21 -3.55 -9.50 10.41
C ILE A 21 -3.11 -10.31 11.63
N LEU A 22 -1.81 -10.51 11.81
CA LEU A 22 -1.26 -11.48 12.77
C LEU A 22 -0.93 -10.86 14.12
N ALA A 23 -0.50 -9.59 14.14
CA ALA A 23 -0.02 -8.93 15.35
C ALA A 23 -0.35 -7.41 15.35
N PRO A 24 -1.62 -7.00 15.17
CA PRO A 24 -1.97 -5.59 15.13
C PRO A 24 -1.59 -4.84 16.41
N GLN A 25 -1.53 -5.52 17.56
CA GLN A 25 -1.15 -4.93 18.85
C GLN A 25 0.34 -4.60 18.95
N ALA A 26 1.18 -5.13 18.06
CA ALA A 26 2.61 -4.79 18.00
C ALA A 26 2.85 -3.40 17.40
N VAL A 27 1.83 -2.80 16.79
CA VAL A 27 1.91 -1.46 16.21
C VAL A 27 1.71 -0.42 17.32
N PRO A 28 2.63 0.55 17.50
CA PRO A 28 2.48 1.61 18.48
C PRO A 28 1.13 2.33 18.34
N GLY A 29 0.46 2.56 19.46
CA GLY A 29 -0.85 3.23 19.48
C GLY A 29 -2.07 2.31 19.25
N LEU A 30 -1.87 1.02 18.96
CA LEU A 30 -2.93 0.01 18.83
C LEU A 30 -3.07 -1.05 19.96
N PRO A 31 -2.30 -1.08 21.07
CA PRO A 31 -2.42 -2.16 22.07
C PRO A 31 -3.81 -2.36 22.67
N GLU A 32 -4.63 -1.30 22.71
CA GLU A 32 -5.96 -1.33 23.34
C GLU A 32 -7.12 -1.51 22.35
N ILE A 33 -6.84 -1.60 21.04
CA ILE A 33 -7.88 -1.74 20.02
C ILE A 33 -8.55 -3.11 20.12
N LYS A 34 -9.89 -3.10 20.16
CA LYS A 34 -10.73 -4.31 20.31
C LYS A 34 -11.92 -4.26 19.36
N GLY A 35 -12.52 -5.42 19.15
CA GLY A 35 -13.78 -5.55 18.39
C GLY A 35 -13.67 -5.00 16.96
N ILE A 36 -14.52 -4.03 16.63
CA ILE A 36 -14.64 -3.46 15.27
C ILE A 36 -13.32 -2.87 14.78
N GLY A 37 -12.53 -2.25 15.64
CA GLY A 37 -11.24 -1.67 15.25
C GLY A 37 -10.22 -2.73 14.81
N LEU A 38 -10.21 -3.91 15.46
CA LEU A 38 -9.36 -5.03 15.02
C LEU A 38 -9.82 -5.58 13.68
N ASN A 39 -11.13 -5.67 13.45
CA ASN A 39 -11.66 -6.10 12.15
C ASN A 39 -11.25 -5.12 11.04
N HIS A 40 -11.31 -3.81 11.29
CA HIS A 40 -10.89 -2.80 10.31
C HIS A 40 -9.39 -2.90 9.99
N LEU A 41 -8.54 -3.12 11.01
CA LEU A 41 -7.10 -3.34 10.81
C LEU A 41 -6.84 -4.61 10.00
N ALA A 42 -7.52 -5.71 10.32
CA ALA A 42 -7.39 -6.96 9.57
C ALA A 42 -7.84 -6.78 8.11
N SER A 43 -8.97 -6.10 7.85
CA SER A 43 -9.42 -5.77 6.50
C SER A 43 -8.40 -4.92 5.74
N TYR A 44 -7.80 -3.92 6.40
CA TYR A 44 -6.72 -3.14 5.82
C TYR A 44 -5.50 -4.00 5.51
N GLY A 45 -5.16 -4.94 6.40
CA GLY A 45 -4.08 -5.88 6.20
C GLY A 45 -4.30 -6.80 4.99
N TYR A 46 -5.51 -7.33 4.80
CA TYR A 46 -5.84 -8.11 3.61
C TYR A 46 -5.79 -7.28 2.32
N ALA A 47 -6.21 -6.01 2.37
CA ALA A 47 -6.06 -5.09 1.24
C ALA A 47 -4.58 -4.87 0.89
N ALA A 48 -3.71 -4.68 1.89
CA ALA A 48 -2.27 -4.57 1.69
C ALA A 48 -1.67 -5.85 1.06
N LEU A 49 -2.08 -7.05 1.51
CA LEU A 49 -1.66 -8.30 0.88
C LEU A 49 -2.09 -8.40 -0.59
N ALA A 50 -3.31 -7.98 -0.92
CA ALA A 50 -3.79 -7.96 -2.29
C ALA A 50 -2.98 -6.98 -3.18
N LEU A 51 -2.60 -5.82 -2.62
CA LEU A 51 -1.74 -4.84 -3.28
C LEU A 51 -0.32 -5.36 -3.47
N ALA A 52 0.25 -6.05 -2.48
CA ALA A 52 1.53 -6.73 -2.62
C ALA A 52 1.49 -7.77 -3.76
N ALA A 53 0.41 -8.54 -3.86
CA ALA A 53 0.20 -9.48 -4.96
C ALA A 53 0.10 -8.76 -6.31
N LEU A 54 -0.66 -7.66 -6.41
CA LEU A 54 -0.73 -6.84 -7.62
C LEU A 54 0.64 -6.25 -8.01
N GLY A 55 1.42 -5.79 -7.03
CA GLY A 55 2.79 -5.32 -7.25
C GLY A 55 3.69 -6.41 -7.80
N GLY A 56 3.57 -7.63 -7.26
CA GLY A 56 4.24 -8.83 -7.78
C GLY A 56 3.84 -9.15 -9.21
N SER A 57 2.53 -9.18 -9.50
CA SER A 57 2.01 -9.37 -10.84
C SER A 57 2.53 -8.32 -11.83
N THR A 58 2.58 -7.07 -11.38
CA THR A 58 3.09 -5.94 -12.18
C THR A 58 4.59 -6.12 -12.49
N LEU A 59 5.38 -6.53 -11.50
CA LEU A 59 6.83 -6.71 -11.62
C LEU A 59 7.22 -7.92 -12.47
N PHE A 60 6.56 -9.06 -12.26
CA PHE A 60 6.97 -10.34 -12.85
C PHE A 60 6.27 -10.67 -14.16
N TYR A 61 5.02 -10.22 -14.35
CA TYR A 61 4.21 -10.57 -15.51
C TYR A 61 3.96 -9.35 -16.40
N TYR A 62 3.32 -8.29 -15.90
CA TYR A 62 2.92 -7.16 -16.74
C TYR A 62 4.12 -6.40 -17.32
N TYR A 63 5.24 -6.34 -16.59
CA TYR A 63 6.49 -5.81 -17.11
C TYR A 63 7.00 -6.57 -18.35
N ARG A 64 6.77 -7.89 -18.43
CA ARG A 64 7.22 -8.74 -19.55
C ARG A 64 6.24 -8.72 -20.72
N GLU A 65 4.96 -8.56 -20.44
CA GLU A 65 3.87 -8.60 -21.44
C GLU A 65 3.52 -7.22 -22.01
N GLY A 66 4.26 -6.16 -21.67
CA GLY A 66 3.98 -4.80 -22.14
C GLY A 66 2.73 -4.16 -21.51
N ALA A 67 2.22 -4.73 -20.42
CA ALA A 67 1.06 -4.24 -19.67
C ALA A 67 1.45 -3.46 -18.40
N LEU A 68 2.73 -3.04 -18.30
CA LEU A 68 3.27 -2.35 -17.12
C LEU A 68 2.45 -1.11 -16.76
N SER A 69 2.01 -0.35 -17.76
CA SER A 69 1.22 0.86 -17.59
C SER A 69 -0.09 0.62 -16.83
N ASN A 70 -0.77 -0.52 -17.07
CA ASN A 70 -1.99 -0.88 -16.36
C ASN A 70 -1.73 -1.13 -14.87
N GLY A 71 -0.68 -1.89 -14.55
CA GLY A 71 -0.30 -2.14 -13.16
C GLY A 71 0.09 -0.85 -12.43
N LEU A 72 0.91 -0.01 -13.07
CA LEU A 72 1.30 1.28 -12.50
C LEU A 72 0.11 2.22 -12.31
N PHE A 73 -0.83 2.26 -13.24
CA PHE A 73 -2.05 3.06 -13.13
C PHE A 73 -2.90 2.63 -11.92
N THR A 74 -3.15 1.32 -11.77
CA THR A 74 -3.93 0.80 -10.64
C THR A 74 -3.27 1.11 -9.31
N LEU A 75 -1.95 0.88 -9.20
CA LEU A 75 -1.19 1.20 -7.98
C LEU A 75 -1.19 2.70 -7.69
N ALA A 76 -1.03 3.55 -8.71
CA ALA A 76 -1.04 4.99 -8.54
C ALA A 76 -2.40 5.51 -8.04
N ILE A 77 -3.51 5.03 -8.61
CA ILE A 77 -4.87 5.38 -8.18
C ILE A 77 -5.09 4.96 -6.73
N PHE A 78 -4.81 3.69 -6.40
CA PHE A 78 -5.01 3.18 -5.06
C PHE A 78 -4.26 4.01 -4.01
N HIS A 79 -2.97 4.25 -4.24
CA HIS A 79 -2.16 5.02 -3.31
C HIS A 79 -2.56 6.50 -3.22
N SER A 80 -3.06 7.08 -4.32
CA SER A 80 -3.61 8.44 -4.29
C SER A 80 -4.85 8.49 -3.39
N CYS A 81 -5.79 7.57 -3.60
CA CYS A 81 -7.03 7.49 -2.82
C CYS A 81 -6.76 7.24 -1.34
N ILE A 82 -5.84 6.32 -1.01
CA ILE A 82 -5.58 5.96 0.39
C ILE A 82 -4.82 7.06 1.13
N SER A 83 -3.92 7.77 0.44
CA SER A 83 -3.23 8.94 1.01
C SER A 83 -4.23 10.05 1.33
N ILE A 84 -5.19 10.32 0.44
CA ILE A 84 -6.29 11.28 0.68
C ILE A 84 -7.20 10.80 1.81
N ALA A 85 -7.55 9.51 1.85
CA ALA A 85 -8.37 8.95 2.91
C ALA A 85 -7.69 9.10 4.28
N GLN A 86 -6.39 8.87 4.38
CA GLN A 86 -5.64 8.99 5.63
C GLN A 86 -5.55 10.42 6.19
N ILE A 87 -5.68 11.46 5.34
CA ILE A 87 -5.82 12.85 5.80
C ILE A 87 -7.12 13.02 6.60
N ASN A 88 -8.20 12.36 6.17
CA ASN A 88 -9.54 12.56 6.73
C ASN A 88 -9.88 11.53 7.83
N THR A 89 -9.36 10.31 7.69
CA THR A 89 -9.66 9.17 8.55
C THR A 89 -8.38 8.37 8.82
N PRO A 90 -7.53 8.83 9.76
CA PRO A 90 -6.28 8.17 10.08
C PRO A 90 -6.54 6.81 10.71
N LEU A 91 -5.83 5.78 10.21
CA LEU A 91 -5.97 4.39 10.68
C LEU A 91 -5.50 4.23 12.14
N ILE A 92 -4.48 5.02 12.51
CA ILE A 92 -3.87 5.03 13.84
C ILE A 92 -3.90 6.48 14.33
N PRO A 93 -4.63 6.81 15.41
CA PRO A 93 -4.74 8.18 15.91
C PRO A 93 -3.44 8.74 16.51
N SER A 94 -2.31 8.05 16.41
CA SER A 94 -0.99 8.57 16.78
C SER A 94 -0.02 8.61 15.62
N MET A 95 -0.31 7.93 14.50
CA MET A 95 0.50 7.96 13.28
C MET A 95 -0.32 8.59 12.16
N TYR A 96 -0.40 9.92 12.21
CA TYR A 96 -1.18 10.71 11.25
C TYR A 96 -0.43 10.95 9.93
N ILE A 97 0.90 10.98 9.97
CA ILE A 97 1.69 11.57 8.89
C ILE A 97 2.46 10.50 8.12
N GLU A 98 3.03 9.52 8.81
CA GLU A 98 3.95 8.56 8.23
C GLU A 98 3.29 7.66 7.17
N PRO A 99 2.13 7.02 7.43
CA PRO A 99 1.47 6.20 6.41
C PRO A 99 1.03 7.03 5.20
N MET A 100 0.52 8.25 5.46
CA MET A 100 0.10 9.20 4.42
C MET A 100 1.26 9.56 3.50
N LEU A 101 2.44 9.86 4.06
CA LEU A 101 3.63 10.18 3.29
C LEU A 101 4.12 8.99 2.46
N VAL A 102 4.09 7.78 3.02
CA VAL A 102 4.51 6.57 2.29
C VAL A 102 3.60 6.31 1.09
N HIS A 103 2.29 6.31 1.28
CA HIS A 103 1.37 6.10 0.16
C HIS A 103 1.38 7.28 -0.82
N GLY A 104 1.46 8.52 -0.34
CA GLY A 104 1.59 9.70 -1.21
C GLY A 104 2.85 9.64 -2.09
N LEU A 105 3.98 9.21 -1.52
CA LEU A 105 5.23 9.01 -2.25
C LEU A 105 5.08 7.91 -3.31
N PHE A 106 4.50 6.76 -2.97
CA PHE A 106 4.22 5.70 -3.94
C PHE A 106 3.30 6.17 -5.06
N ALA A 107 2.24 6.92 -4.74
CA ALA A 107 1.33 7.48 -5.73
C ALA A 107 2.07 8.36 -6.75
N VAL A 108 2.86 9.34 -6.27
CA VAL A 108 3.63 10.25 -7.14
C VAL A 108 4.62 9.47 -8.00
N LEU A 109 5.34 8.51 -7.43
CA LEU A 109 6.32 7.73 -8.16
C LEU A 109 5.65 6.84 -9.22
N PHE A 110 4.54 6.17 -8.90
CA PHE A 110 3.83 5.35 -9.88
C PHE A 110 3.19 6.18 -10.99
N TRP A 111 2.62 7.34 -10.69
CA TRP A 111 2.16 8.28 -11.72
C TRP A 111 3.27 8.72 -12.66
N ARG A 112 4.44 9.06 -12.10
CA ARG A 112 5.62 9.46 -12.88
C ARG A 112 6.06 8.34 -13.83
N TYR A 113 6.10 7.10 -13.36
CA TYR A 113 6.50 5.96 -14.21
C TYR A 113 5.42 5.57 -15.22
N TYR A 114 4.15 5.67 -14.85
CA TYR A 114 3.04 5.43 -15.76
C TYR A 114 3.10 6.37 -16.97
N TRP A 115 3.32 7.67 -16.75
CA TRP A 115 3.47 8.65 -17.85
C TRP A 115 4.76 8.52 -18.65
N ARG A 116 5.77 7.81 -18.14
CA ARG A 116 6.99 7.52 -18.90
C ARG A 116 6.83 6.29 -19.79
N GLU A 117 6.00 5.35 -19.38
CA GLU A 117 5.76 4.09 -20.10
C GLU A 117 4.70 4.24 -21.21
N ARG A 118 3.81 5.24 -21.08
CA ARG A 118 2.84 5.63 -22.10
C ARG A 118 3.46 6.55 -23.14
#